data_AF-A0A7C1CJZ6-F1
#
_entry.id   AF-A0A7C1CJZ6-F1
#
_cell.length_a   1.000
_cell.length_b   1.000
_cell.length_c   1.000
_cell.angle_alpha   90.00
_cell.angle_beta   90.00
_cell.angle_gamma   90.00
#
_symmetry.space_group_name_H-M   'P 1'
#
loop_
_entity.id
_entity.type
_entity.pdbx_description
1 polymer ?
#
loop_
_entity_poly.entity_id
_entity_poly.type
_entity_poly.pdbx_seq_one_letter_code
_entity_poly.pdbx_strand_id
1 'polypeptide(L)'
;MRQTYSLETLIVVRRRLLCLVGIMPVFFAACSCREAREPTTPSAASQAAPSETVAPQEYTTAPMRVVTLSGAPLSGMIPIATLHPNAFDEPIASGPPTDANGESRIRFPVEQKLALRAWDPNLLYFPNNFFDVLPGGGAVRETLVIRMVESASVEAALFTPDGAPIARENAGMMLFHPVHGPWWPAAADTDDNGKVTFHRVPPGEYVIRIKVASGGVVEIPETYVAPNETTRIGAVHLR
;
A
#
# COMPACT_ATOMS: atom_id res chain seq x y z
N MET A 1 6.01 17.21 3.86
CA MET A 1 4.55 17.02 3.84
C MET A 1 4.26 15.71 4.54
N ARG A 2 3.53 15.70 5.66
CA ARG A 2 3.02 14.45 6.25
C ARG A 2 1.84 14.01 5.38
N GLN A 3 1.95 12.89 4.68
CA GLN A 3 0.76 12.22 4.13
C GLN A 3 -0.11 11.82 5.33
N THR A 4 -1.21 12.54 5.54
CA THR A 4 -2.26 12.12 6.47
C THR A 4 -2.99 10.96 5.84
N TYR A 5 -2.53 9.74 6.15
CA TYR A 5 -3.31 8.52 5.92
C TYR A 5 -4.57 8.60 6.78
N SER A 6 -5.66 9.05 6.20
CA SER A 6 -6.96 9.14 6.87
C SER A 6 -7.69 7.81 6.71
N LEU A 7 -8.22 7.26 7.82
CA LEU A 7 -9.12 6.10 7.81
C LEU A 7 -10.34 6.33 6.89
N GLU A 8 -10.71 7.60 6.65
CA GLU A 8 -11.75 8.00 5.69
C GLU A 8 -11.50 7.44 4.27
N THR A 9 -10.25 7.40 3.81
CA THR A 9 -9.91 6.93 2.46
C THR A 9 -10.11 5.42 2.33
N LEU A 10 -9.90 4.66 3.40
CA LEU A 10 -10.01 3.19 3.38
C LEU A 10 -11.45 2.69 3.35
N ILE A 11 -12.36 3.37 4.05
CA ILE A 11 -13.79 3.04 4.05
C ILE A 11 -14.41 3.31 2.66
N VAL A 12 -13.88 4.27 1.90
CA VAL A 12 -14.45 4.70 0.61
C VAL A 12 -13.97 3.86 -0.59
N VAL A 13 -12.76 3.30 -0.56
CA VAL A 13 -12.14 2.67 -1.75
C VAL A 13 -12.86 1.39 -2.23
N ARG A 14 -13.52 0.62 -1.34
CA ARG A 14 -14.26 -0.59 -1.76
C ARG A 14 -15.64 -0.32 -2.36
N ARG A 15 -16.21 0.88 -2.19
CA ARG A 15 -17.55 1.22 -2.71
C ARG A 15 -17.60 1.49 -4.23
N ARG A 16 -16.45 1.58 -4.92
CA ARG A 16 -16.36 1.98 -6.33
C ARG A 16 -16.16 0.83 -7.35
N LEU A 17 -16.15 -0.44 -6.94
CA LEU A 17 -15.91 -1.58 -7.85
C LEU A 17 -17.18 -2.37 -8.26
N LEU A 18 -18.38 -1.86 -7.96
CA LEU A 18 -19.64 -2.42 -8.47
C LEU A 18 -20.50 -1.26 -9.00
N CYS A 19 -20.44 -1.05 -10.32
CA CYS A 19 -21.53 -0.52 -11.16
C CYS A 19 -20.97 -0.08 -12.52
N LEU A 20 -20.92 -1.01 -13.49
CA LEU A 20 -20.98 -0.69 -14.91
C LEU A 20 -21.30 -1.96 -15.71
N VAL A 21 -22.55 -2.41 -15.61
CA VAL A 21 -23.17 -3.31 -16.59
C VAL A 21 -24.58 -2.81 -16.86
N GLY A 22 -24.83 -2.50 -18.13
CA GLY A 22 -26.19 -2.37 -18.68
C GLY A 22 -26.64 -0.94 -18.94
N ILE A 23 -26.64 -0.53 -20.21
CA ILE A 23 -27.86 -0.38 -21.02
C ILE A 23 -27.44 0.13 -22.40
N MET A 24 -27.77 -0.68 -23.42
CA MET A 24 -27.78 -0.29 -24.83
C MET A 24 -29.20 0.21 -25.17
N PRO A 25 -29.34 1.21 -26.07
CA PRO A 25 -30.32 1.00 -27.13
C PRO A 25 -29.88 1.49 -28.52
N VAL A 26 -30.69 1.03 -29.46
CA VAL A 26 -30.58 0.94 -30.92
C VAL A 26 -31.02 2.23 -31.65
N PHE A 27 -30.31 2.51 -32.75
CA PHE A 27 -30.64 3.24 -34.00
C PHE A 27 -31.87 4.16 -34.09
N PHE A 28 -31.67 5.36 -34.66
CA PHE A 28 -32.42 5.84 -35.83
C PHE A 28 -31.55 6.74 -36.72
N ALA A 29 -31.68 6.54 -38.03
CA ALA A 29 -31.03 7.28 -39.11
C ALA A 29 -31.86 8.51 -39.52
N ALA A 30 -31.19 9.60 -39.90
CA ALA A 30 -31.72 10.60 -40.83
C ALA A 30 -30.56 11.38 -41.48
N CYS A 31 -30.43 11.26 -42.81
CA CYS A 31 -29.58 12.10 -43.64
C CYS A 31 -30.21 13.49 -43.83
N SER A 32 -29.39 14.55 -43.87
CA SER A 32 -29.62 15.67 -44.78
C SER A 32 -28.37 16.56 -44.99
N CYS A 33 -27.97 16.62 -46.27
CA CYS A 33 -27.37 17.72 -47.04
C CYS A 33 -26.29 18.66 -46.44
N ARG A 34 -25.04 18.39 -46.85
CA ARG A 34 -24.10 19.25 -47.63
C ARG A 34 -24.22 20.79 -47.53
N GLU A 35 -23.15 21.43 -47.07
CA GLU A 35 -22.62 22.70 -47.62
C GLU A 35 -21.10 22.77 -47.37
N ALA A 36 -20.33 23.13 -48.41
CA ALA A 36 -18.88 23.20 -48.38
C ALA A 36 -18.39 24.56 -47.86
N ARG A 37 -17.33 24.58 -47.04
CA ARG A 37 -16.50 25.76 -46.81
C ARG A 37 -15.02 25.39 -46.82
N GLU A 38 -14.26 26.22 -47.52
CA GLU A 38 -12.88 26.10 -47.96
C GLU A 38 -11.82 25.99 -46.85
N PRO A 39 -10.62 25.47 -47.18
CA PRO A 39 -9.53 25.34 -46.25
C PRO A 39 -8.76 26.67 -46.12
N THR A 40 -8.64 27.17 -44.90
CA THR A 40 -7.60 28.16 -44.56
C THR A 40 -6.89 27.73 -43.28
N THR A 41 -5.62 27.39 -43.43
CA THR A 41 -4.63 27.58 -42.37
C THR A 41 -3.53 28.44 -43.01
N PRO A 42 -3.07 29.49 -42.32
CA PRO A 42 -1.77 29.32 -41.66
C PRO A 42 -1.62 30.02 -40.30
N SER A 43 -0.98 29.27 -39.39
CA SER A 43 0.15 29.67 -38.52
C SER A 43 0.07 30.92 -37.64
N ALA A 44 0.10 30.72 -36.32
CA ALA A 44 0.86 31.58 -35.40
C ALA A 44 1.27 30.81 -34.12
N ALA A 45 2.56 30.50 -34.06
CA ALA A 45 3.42 30.43 -32.88
C ALA A 45 2.92 29.66 -31.64
N SER A 46 3.25 28.37 -31.58
CA SER A 46 3.47 27.68 -30.30
C SER A 46 4.77 28.21 -29.70
N GLN A 47 4.66 29.06 -28.67
CA GLN A 47 5.80 29.37 -27.79
C GLN A 47 6.19 28.08 -27.08
N ALA A 48 7.36 27.54 -27.41
CA ALA A 48 7.98 26.48 -26.64
C ALA A 48 8.23 27.01 -25.23
N ALA A 49 7.56 26.41 -24.24
CA ALA A 49 7.90 26.60 -22.84
C ALA A 49 9.38 26.19 -22.63
N PRO A 50 10.12 26.87 -21.75
CA PRO A 50 11.49 26.47 -21.43
C PRO A 50 11.48 25.02 -20.95
N SER A 51 12.23 24.16 -21.63
CA SER A 51 12.50 22.83 -21.12
C SER A 51 13.41 23.00 -19.91
N GLU A 52 12.85 22.89 -18.70
CA GLU A 52 13.65 22.71 -17.49
C GLU A 52 14.57 21.52 -17.72
N THR A 53 15.86 21.81 -17.84
CA THR A 53 16.90 20.79 -17.94
C THR A 53 17.02 20.17 -16.56
N VAL A 54 16.27 19.09 -16.32
CA VAL A 54 16.43 18.27 -15.13
C VAL A 54 17.88 17.76 -15.14
N ALA A 55 18.64 18.12 -14.10
CA ALA A 55 20.01 17.65 -13.96
C ALA A 55 20.04 16.11 -14.08
N PRO A 56 21.06 15.54 -14.75
CA PRO A 56 21.13 14.10 -14.93
C PRO A 56 21.18 13.40 -13.57
N GLN A 57 20.15 12.64 -13.27
CA GLN A 57 20.03 11.94 -12.00
C GLN A 57 21.00 10.75 -11.96
N GLU A 58 21.82 10.68 -10.91
CA GLU A 58 22.75 9.56 -10.72
C GLU A 58 22.03 8.35 -10.12
N TYR A 59 22.32 7.17 -10.65
CA TYR A 59 21.74 5.91 -10.20
C TYR A 59 22.81 4.90 -9.85
N THR A 60 22.50 4.06 -8.87
CA THR A 60 23.30 2.88 -8.54
C THR A 60 22.44 1.63 -8.57
N THR A 61 23.06 0.46 -8.52
CA THR A 61 22.38 -0.85 -8.44
C THR A 61 22.87 -1.60 -7.22
N ALA A 62 21.95 -2.16 -6.43
CA ALA A 62 22.26 -3.06 -5.33
C ALA A 62 21.75 -4.48 -5.62
N PRO A 63 22.58 -5.52 -5.46
CA PRO A 63 22.09 -6.90 -5.41
C PRO A 63 21.31 -7.14 -4.11
N MET A 64 20.22 -7.89 -4.20
CA MET A 64 19.35 -8.20 -3.06
C MET A 64 19.02 -9.69 -3.00
N ARG A 65 18.93 -10.22 -1.79
CA ARG A 65 18.41 -11.56 -1.52
C ARG A 65 17.27 -11.47 -0.51
N VAL A 66 16.13 -12.07 -0.83
CA VAL A 66 14.94 -12.07 0.01
C VAL A 66 14.70 -13.48 0.55
N VAL A 67 14.56 -13.57 1.86
CA VAL A 67 14.45 -14.84 2.59
C VAL A 67 13.38 -14.77 3.67
N THR A 68 12.90 -15.91 4.14
CA THR A 68 12.11 -16.02 5.37
C THR A 68 12.97 -15.72 6.61
N LEU A 69 12.34 -15.63 7.80
CA LEU A 69 13.08 -15.53 9.07
C LEU A 69 14.07 -16.68 9.28
N SER A 70 13.73 -17.90 8.86
CA SER A 70 14.60 -19.08 8.94
C SER A 70 15.69 -19.11 7.87
N GLY A 71 15.68 -18.18 6.91
CA GLY A 71 16.69 -18.06 5.86
C GLY A 71 16.36 -18.81 4.56
N ALA A 72 15.16 -19.40 4.43
CA ALA A 72 14.73 -20.02 3.19
C ALA A 72 14.48 -18.95 2.11
N PRO A 73 14.88 -19.17 0.85
CA PRO A 73 14.69 -18.18 -0.22
C PRO A 73 13.21 -17.96 -0.56
N LEU A 74 12.86 -16.72 -0.89
CA LEU A 74 11.50 -16.35 -1.32
C LEU A 74 11.51 -15.81 -2.75
N SER A 75 10.81 -16.50 -3.66
CA SER A 75 10.61 -16.08 -5.05
C SER A 75 9.42 -15.13 -5.21
N GLY A 76 9.45 -14.27 -6.23
CA GLY A 76 8.35 -13.37 -6.58
C GLY A 76 8.27 -12.09 -5.74
N MET A 77 9.21 -11.88 -4.83
CA MET A 77 9.30 -10.67 -4.00
C MET A 77 9.88 -9.52 -4.82
N ILE A 78 9.33 -8.32 -4.70
CA ILE A 78 9.72 -7.15 -5.49
C ILE A 78 10.64 -6.27 -4.63
N PRO A 79 11.93 -6.12 -4.96
CA PRO A 79 12.77 -5.09 -4.37
C PRO A 79 12.17 -3.70 -4.60
N ILE A 80 12.09 -2.88 -3.56
CA ILE A 80 11.58 -1.50 -3.65
C ILE A 80 12.46 -0.52 -2.87
N ALA A 81 12.48 0.71 -3.33
CA ALA A 81 13.10 1.84 -2.65
C ALA A 81 12.05 2.91 -2.31
N THR A 82 12.02 3.35 -1.05
CA THR A 82 11.10 4.38 -0.55
C THR A 82 11.86 5.46 0.19
N LEU A 83 11.23 6.63 0.40
CA LEU A 83 11.83 7.73 1.17
C LEU A 83 11.87 7.44 2.68
N HIS A 84 10.89 6.69 3.18
CA HIS A 84 10.79 6.27 4.57
C HIS A 84 10.58 4.76 4.63
N PRO A 85 10.85 4.11 5.78
CA PRO A 85 10.62 2.67 5.94
C PRO A 85 9.13 2.28 5.99
N ASN A 86 8.19 3.23 5.84
CA ASN A 86 6.75 2.98 5.93
C ASN A 86 6.27 2.01 4.83
N ALA A 87 5.51 0.97 5.20
CA ALA A 87 5.05 -0.10 4.30
C ALA A 87 4.28 0.34 3.04
N PHE A 88 3.74 1.56 2.98
CA PHE A 88 2.88 2.04 1.88
C PHE A 88 3.38 3.26 1.13
N ASP A 89 4.54 3.80 1.51
CA ASP A 89 5.15 4.85 0.71
C ASP A 89 5.33 4.33 -0.73
N GLU A 90 4.82 5.11 -1.69
CA GLU A 90 4.95 4.77 -3.10
C GLU A 90 6.44 4.58 -3.43
N PRO A 91 6.82 3.41 -3.99
CA PRO A 91 8.20 3.18 -4.36
C PRO A 91 8.64 4.19 -5.41
N ILE A 92 9.77 4.85 -5.17
CA ILE A 92 10.40 5.69 -6.19
C ILE A 92 11.18 4.85 -7.21
N ALA A 93 11.48 3.60 -6.84
CA ALA A 93 12.13 2.63 -7.69
C ALA A 93 11.75 1.21 -7.27
N SER A 94 11.71 0.32 -8.25
CA SER A 94 11.42 -1.11 -8.08
C SER A 94 12.37 -1.95 -8.93
N GLY A 95 12.75 -3.12 -8.41
CA GLY A 95 13.51 -4.14 -9.14
C GLY A 95 12.61 -5.20 -9.78
N PRO A 96 13.16 -6.12 -10.60
CA PRO A 96 12.44 -7.32 -11.01
C PRO A 96 12.09 -8.21 -9.80
N PRO A 97 11.04 -9.04 -9.88
CA PRO A 97 10.74 -10.02 -8.85
C PRO A 97 11.92 -10.98 -8.60
N THR A 98 12.08 -11.44 -7.37
CA THR A 98 13.10 -12.42 -7.00
C THR A 98 12.89 -13.76 -7.70
N ASP A 99 13.99 -14.41 -8.05
CA ASP A 99 13.98 -15.76 -8.63
C ASP A 99 13.77 -16.86 -7.57
N ALA A 100 13.92 -18.13 -7.99
CA ALA A 100 13.78 -19.29 -7.11
C ALA A 100 14.80 -19.34 -5.95
N ASN A 101 15.94 -18.64 -6.07
CA ASN A 101 16.95 -18.52 -5.01
C ASN A 101 16.72 -17.30 -4.12
N GLY A 102 15.62 -16.57 -4.36
CA GLY A 102 15.30 -15.33 -3.67
C GLY A 102 16.17 -14.16 -4.11
N GLU A 103 16.86 -14.26 -5.24
CA GLU A 103 17.82 -13.24 -5.69
C GLU A 103 17.17 -12.25 -6.65
N SER A 104 17.55 -10.98 -6.52
CA SER A 104 17.19 -9.91 -7.45
C SER A 104 18.20 -8.75 -7.34
N ARG A 105 17.88 -7.64 -7.99
CA ARG A 105 18.63 -6.38 -7.93
C ARG A 105 17.66 -5.21 -7.97
N ILE A 106 18.06 -4.07 -7.44
CA ILE A 106 17.30 -2.82 -7.57
C ILE A 106 18.21 -1.71 -8.07
N ARG A 107 17.72 -0.90 -9.01
CA ARG A 107 18.36 0.34 -9.47
C ARG A 107 17.61 1.52 -8.87
N PHE A 108 18.31 2.45 -8.22
CA PHE A 108 17.70 3.56 -7.48
C PHE A 108 18.59 4.83 -7.51
N PRO A 109 18.01 6.02 -7.30
CA PRO A 109 18.76 7.27 -7.30
C PRO A 109 19.62 7.44 -6.03
N VAL A 110 20.80 8.04 -6.14
CA VAL A 110 21.76 8.17 -5.02
C VAL A 110 21.76 9.53 -4.32
N GLU A 111 20.92 10.45 -4.76
CA GLU A 111 20.92 11.85 -4.29
C GLU A 111 20.19 12.06 -2.96
N GLN A 112 19.35 11.11 -2.57
CA GLN A 112 18.47 11.23 -1.42
C GLN A 112 18.59 10.01 -0.50
N LYS A 113 18.19 10.20 0.77
CA LYS A 113 18.10 9.09 1.72
C LYS A 113 16.99 8.15 1.25
N LEU A 114 17.27 6.85 1.22
CA LEU A 114 16.33 5.80 0.84
C LEU A 114 16.29 4.67 1.86
N ALA A 115 15.13 4.04 1.97
CA ALA A 115 14.95 2.75 2.61
C ALA A 115 14.77 1.68 1.52
N LEU A 116 15.70 0.73 1.43
CA LEU A 116 15.62 -0.43 0.54
C LEU A 116 15.01 -1.61 1.27
N ARG A 117 14.05 -2.27 0.63
CA ARG A 117 13.32 -3.44 1.18
C ARG A 117 12.75 -4.31 0.07
N ALA A 118 11.95 -5.30 0.44
CA ALA A 118 11.18 -6.11 -0.49
C ALA A 118 9.68 -6.04 -0.19
N TRP A 119 8.89 -6.25 -1.24
CA TRP A 119 7.43 -6.25 -1.21
C TRP A 119 6.90 -7.58 -1.73
N ASP A 120 5.97 -8.19 -1.01
CA ASP A 120 5.20 -9.31 -1.51
C ASP A 120 3.92 -8.79 -2.19
N PRO A 121 3.75 -8.94 -3.51
CA PRO A 121 2.53 -8.50 -4.19
C PRO A 121 1.26 -9.20 -3.68
N ASN A 122 1.39 -10.36 -3.05
CA ASN A 122 0.27 -11.11 -2.48
C ASN A 122 0.02 -10.83 -1.00
N LEU A 123 0.89 -10.06 -0.35
CA LEU A 123 0.83 -9.75 1.09
C LEU A 123 0.83 -11.00 1.99
N LEU A 124 1.47 -12.08 1.55
CA LEU A 124 1.71 -13.26 2.37
C LEU A 124 2.91 -13.04 3.29
N TYR A 125 3.81 -12.13 2.93
CA TYR A 125 4.99 -11.80 3.70
C TYR A 125 5.21 -10.28 3.83
N PHE A 126 5.76 -9.86 4.96
CA PHE A 126 6.12 -8.48 5.26
C PHE A 126 7.61 -8.34 5.59
N PRO A 127 8.26 -7.23 5.20
CA PRO A 127 9.67 -7.02 5.52
C PRO A 127 9.87 -6.83 7.03
N ASN A 128 10.77 -7.63 7.60
CA ASN A 128 11.21 -7.53 9.00
C ASN A 128 12.44 -6.62 9.16
N ASN A 129 13.06 -6.20 8.05
CA ASN A 129 14.13 -5.23 8.03
C ASN A 129 14.11 -4.40 6.74
N PHE A 130 14.88 -3.33 6.74
CA PHE A 130 15.21 -2.51 5.58
C PHE A 130 16.65 -2.03 5.71
N PHE A 131 17.24 -1.55 4.61
CA PHE A 131 18.55 -0.91 4.61
C PHE A 131 18.41 0.58 4.33
N ASP A 132 19.01 1.41 5.18
CA ASP A 132 19.15 2.84 4.91
C ASP A 132 20.31 3.07 3.95
N VAL A 133 20.03 3.74 2.83
CA VAL A 133 21.04 4.27 1.92
C VAL A 133 21.09 5.78 2.08
N LEU A 134 22.28 6.30 2.40
CA LEU A 134 22.50 7.74 2.53
C LEU A 134 22.84 8.37 1.17
N PRO A 135 22.52 9.66 0.98
CA PRO A 135 22.95 10.42 -0.19
C PRO A 135 24.45 10.27 -0.44
N GLY A 136 24.83 10.00 -1.69
CA GLY A 136 26.24 9.87 -2.07
C GLY A 136 26.95 8.62 -1.52
N GLY A 137 26.21 7.63 -0.98
CA GLY A 137 26.75 6.40 -0.36
C GLY A 137 27.55 5.46 -1.28
N GLY A 138 27.81 5.84 -2.53
CA GLY A 138 28.60 5.07 -3.47
C GLY A 138 27.91 3.81 -3.99
N ALA A 139 28.69 2.91 -4.59
CA ALA A 139 28.18 1.66 -5.13
C ALA A 139 27.95 0.61 -4.02
N VAL A 140 26.74 0.05 -3.96
CA VAL A 140 26.41 -1.07 -3.07
C VAL A 140 26.84 -2.37 -3.74
N ARG A 141 27.96 -2.95 -3.27
CA ARG A 141 28.53 -4.18 -3.86
C ARG A 141 28.13 -5.45 -3.13
N GLU A 142 27.79 -5.32 -1.85
CA GLU A 142 27.36 -6.44 -1.02
C GLU A 142 25.89 -6.79 -1.30
N THR A 143 25.56 -8.09 -1.22
CA THR A 143 24.18 -8.55 -1.34
C THR A 143 23.40 -8.17 -0.09
N LEU A 144 22.41 -7.30 -0.25
CA LEU A 144 21.51 -6.89 0.83
C LEU A 144 20.52 -8.01 1.11
N VAL A 145 20.47 -8.50 2.36
CA VAL A 145 19.55 -9.57 2.75
C VAL A 145 18.31 -9.00 3.42
N ILE A 146 17.16 -9.10 2.76
CA ILE A 146 15.85 -8.77 3.33
C ILE A 146 15.24 -10.03 3.91
N ARG A 147 14.94 -9.99 5.21
CA ARG A 147 14.20 -11.02 5.92
C ARG A 147 12.74 -10.64 5.91
N MET A 148 11.91 -11.56 5.47
CA MET A 148 10.48 -11.41 5.47
C MET A 148 9.86 -12.31 6.53
N VAL A 149 8.74 -11.85 7.09
CA VAL A 149 7.93 -12.57 8.07
C VAL A 149 6.55 -12.83 7.49
N GLU A 150 6.00 -14.02 7.74
CA GLU A 150 4.66 -14.39 7.28
C GLU A 150 3.60 -13.45 7.85
N SER A 151 2.62 -13.10 7.03
CA SER A 151 1.50 -12.25 7.44
C SER A 151 0.66 -12.92 8.53
N ALA A 152 -0.02 -12.06 9.28
CA ALA A 152 -0.91 -12.46 10.36
C ALA A 152 -2.37 -12.08 10.03
N SER A 153 -3.27 -12.47 10.93
CA SER A 153 -4.64 -11.95 10.98
C SER A 153 -4.95 -11.37 12.36
N VAL A 154 -5.88 -10.43 12.40
CA VAL A 154 -6.41 -9.83 13.64
C VAL A 154 -7.92 -10.01 13.68
N GLU A 155 -8.44 -10.53 14.79
CA GLU A 155 -9.87 -10.71 15.03
C GLU A 155 -10.37 -9.87 16.21
N ALA A 156 -11.55 -9.26 16.03
CA ALA A 156 -12.26 -8.54 17.09
C ALA A 156 -13.77 -8.75 16.97
N ALA A 157 -14.49 -8.57 18.07
CA ALA A 157 -15.94 -8.43 18.08
C ALA A 157 -16.28 -6.99 18.51
N LEU A 158 -16.94 -6.24 17.63
CA LEU A 158 -17.16 -4.81 17.76
C LEU A 158 -18.57 -4.52 18.25
N PHE A 159 -18.68 -3.70 19.28
CA PHE A 159 -19.94 -3.32 19.91
C PHE A 159 -20.06 -1.80 20.03
N THR A 160 -21.28 -1.31 19.95
CA THR A 160 -21.64 0.07 20.30
C THR A 160 -21.44 0.31 21.81
N PRO A 161 -21.44 1.57 22.29
CA PRO A 161 -21.31 1.87 23.72
C PRO A 161 -22.37 1.21 24.62
N ASP A 162 -23.58 0.98 24.09
CA ASP A 162 -24.69 0.31 24.77
C ASP A 162 -24.65 -1.23 24.64
N GLY A 163 -23.64 -1.79 23.99
CA GLY A 163 -23.38 -3.23 23.91
C GLY A 163 -24.08 -3.95 22.77
N ALA A 164 -24.73 -3.24 21.84
CA ALA A 164 -25.26 -3.84 20.63
C ALA A 164 -24.12 -4.19 19.64
N PRO A 165 -24.20 -5.30 18.90
CA PRO A 165 -23.18 -5.65 17.91
C PRO A 165 -23.20 -4.65 16.76
N ILE A 166 -22.02 -4.22 16.32
CA ILE A 166 -21.88 -3.42 15.08
C ILE A 166 -21.93 -4.38 13.90
N ALA A 167 -23.12 -4.68 13.43
CA ALA A 167 -23.36 -5.72 12.44
C ALA A 167 -23.30 -5.20 10.99
N ARG A 168 -22.65 -5.96 10.09
CA ARG A 168 -22.58 -5.69 8.63
C ARG A 168 -22.06 -4.31 8.24
N GLU A 169 -21.25 -3.70 9.10
CA GLU A 169 -20.55 -2.47 8.79
C GLU A 169 -19.11 -2.73 8.34
N ASN A 170 -18.64 -1.87 7.45
CA ASN A 170 -17.23 -1.81 7.13
C ASN A 170 -16.45 -1.24 8.34
N ALA A 171 -15.42 -1.97 8.75
CA ALA A 171 -14.45 -1.54 9.75
C ALA A 171 -13.09 -1.32 9.07
N GLY A 172 -12.50 -0.15 9.32
CA GLY A 172 -11.12 0.17 9.00
C GLY A 172 -10.23 0.01 10.24
N MET A 173 -9.08 -0.62 10.06
CA MET A 173 -8.02 -0.74 11.07
C MET A 173 -6.80 0.03 10.59
N MET A 174 -6.14 0.77 11.49
CA MET A 174 -4.81 1.34 11.27
C MET A 174 -3.88 0.87 12.38
N LEU A 175 -2.77 0.23 12.00
CA LEU A 175 -1.67 -0.10 12.88
C LEU A 175 -0.74 1.10 12.99
N PHE A 176 -0.34 1.45 14.22
CA PHE A 176 0.65 2.48 14.51
C PHE A 176 1.89 1.84 15.13
N HIS A 177 3.02 1.90 14.42
CA HIS A 177 4.31 1.47 14.94
C HIS A 177 4.83 2.50 15.97
N PRO A 178 5.34 2.08 17.13
CA PRO A 178 5.74 2.99 18.20
C PRO A 178 6.80 4.02 17.77
N VAL A 179 7.69 3.64 16.84
CA VAL A 179 8.77 4.50 16.33
C VAL A 179 8.43 5.20 15.01
N HIS A 180 7.58 4.59 14.18
CA HIS A 180 7.41 5.01 12.78
C HIS A 180 6.02 5.61 12.49
N GLY A 181 5.12 5.63 13.47
CA GLY A 181 3.78 6.18 13.34
C GLY A 181 2.85 5.26 12.54
N PRO A 182 1.89 5.81 11.76
CA PRO A 182 0.97 5.00 10.96
C PRO A 182 1.74 4.03 10.07
N TRP A 183 1.41 2.75 10.14
CA TRP A 183 2.19 1.69 9.54
C TRP A 183 1.39 0.87 8.54
N TRP A 184 0.18 0.44 8.92
CA TRP A 184 -0.61 -0.44 8.07
C TRP A 184 -2.11 -0.25 8.20
N PRO A 185 -2.79 0.19 7.13
CA PRO A 185 -4.22 0.10 7.06
C PRO A 185 -4.71 -1.28 6.63
N ALA A 186 -5.83 -1.71 7.19
CA ALA A 186 -6.61 -2.84 6.73
C ALA A 186 -8.11 -2.50 6.81
N ALA A 187 -8.94 -3.21 6.07
CA ALA A 187 -10.38 -3.07 6.16
C ALA A 187 -11.07 -4.41 5.94
N ALA A 188 -12.17 -4.62 6.65
CA ALA A 188 -13.01 -5.81 6.53
C ALA A 188 -14.44 -5.45 6.98
N ASP A 189 -15.41 -6.26 6.59
CA ASP A 189 -16.79 -6.08 7.00
C ASP A 189 -17.07 -6.97 8.23
N THR A 190 -17.84 -6.43 9.16
CA THR A 190 -18.34 -7.15 10.34
C THR A 190 -19.46 -8.11 9.95
N ASP A 191 -19.59 -9.23 10.66
CA ASP A 191 -20.72 -10.17 10.50
C ASP A 191 -21.97 -9.72 11.30
N ASP A 192 -23.01 -10.56 11.34
CA ASP A 192 -24.25 -10.28 12.09
C ASP A 192 -24.05 -10.12 13.61
N ASN A 193 -22.95 -10.64 14.15
CA ASN A 193 -22.61 -10.58 15.57
C ASN A 193 -21.54 -9.52 15.87
N GLY A 194 -21.19 -8.68 14.88
CA GLY A 194 -20.13 -7.68 14.99
C GLY A 194 -18.71 -8.24 14.95
N LYS A 195 -18.52 -9.51 14.59
CA LYS A 195 -17.19 -10.09 14.45
C LYS A 195 -16.54 -9.63 13.15
N VAL A 196 -15.27 -9.27 13.20
CA VAL A 196 -14.46 -8.90 12.04
C VAL A 196 -13.10 -9.61 12.08
N THR A 197 -12.62 -10.01 10.90
CA THR A 197 -11.27 -10.54 10.71
C THR A 197 -10.53 -9.69 9.68
N PHE A 198 -9.42 -9.08 10.10
CA PHE A 198 -8.48 -8.39 9.21
C PHE A 198 -7.38 -9.36 8.81
N HIS A 199 -7.34 -9.72 7.53
CA HIS A 199 -6.30 -10.58 6.96
C HIS A 199 -5.11 -9.77 6.46
N ARG A 200 -3.97 -10.45 6.25
CA ARG A 200 -2.76 -9.87 5.62
C ARG A 200 -2.25 -8.67 6.41
N VAL A 201 -2.07 -8.88 7.70
CA VAL A 201 -1.60 -7.87 8.66
C VAL A 201 -0.11 -8.09 8.92
N PRO A 202 0.74 -7.04 8.91
CA PRO A 202 2.14 -7.17 9.28
C PRO A 202 2.27 -7.57 10.75
N PRO A 203 3.08 -8.58 11.08
CA PRO A 203 3.42 -8.92 12.46
C PRO A 203 4.26 -7.84 13.12
N GLY A 204 4.14 -7.73 14.45
CA GLY A 204 4.89 -6.76 15.25
C GLY A 204 4.08 -6.19 16.42
N GLU A 205 4.67 -5.22 17.12
CA GLU A 205 4.02 -4.49 18.21
C GLU A 205 3.41 -3.18 17.68
N TYR A 206 2.13 -2.98 17.96
CA TYR A 206 1.37 -1.84 17.46
C TYR A 206 0.41 -1.26 18.48
N VAL A 207 0.11 0.02 18.35
CA VAL A 207 -1.18 0.56 18.79
C VAL A 207 -2.16 0.37 17.63
N ILE A 208 -3.33 -0.21 17.89
CA ILE A 208 -4.33 -0.52 16.87
C ILE A 208 -5.50 0.45 17.01
N ARG A 209 -5.82 1.19 15.93
CA ARG A 209 -7.03 2.00 15.86
C ARG A 209 -8.04 1.35 14.94
N ILE A 210 -9.26 1.14 15.41
CA ILE A 210 -10.37 0.64 14.61
C ILE A 210 -11.43 1.74 14.51
N LYS A 211 -11.93 1.98 13.30
CA LYS A 211 -13.04 2.90 13.00
C LYS A 211 -14.07 2.17 12.14
N VAL A 212 -15.35 2.33 12.45
CA VAL A 212 -16.45 1.77 11.63
C VAL A 212 -17.12 2.85 10.78
N ALA A 213 -17.87 2.42 9.77
CA ALA A 213 -18.55 3.31 8.83
C ALA A 213 -19.54 4.28 9.51
N SER A 214 -20.22 3.86 10.58
CA SER A 214 -21.08 4.71 11.39
C SER A 214 -20.34 5.80 12.19
N GLY A 215 -19.01 5.75 12.22
CA GLY A 215 -18.15 6.77 12.81
C GLY A 215 -17.55 6.41 14.17
N GLY A 216 -18.03 5.34 14.81
CA GLY A 216 -17.49 4.83 16.07
C GLY A 216 -15.99 4.53 15.96
N VAL A 217 -15.24 4.80 17.02
CA VAL A 217 -13.78 4.61 17.03
C VAL A 217 -13.30 4.01 18.36
N VAL A 218 -12.23 3.23 18.27
CA VAL A 218 -11.52 2.71 19.44
C VAL A 218 -10.02 2.64 19.15
N GLU A 219 -9.22 2.87 20.18
CA GLU A 219 -7.78 2.67 20.16
C GLU A 219 -7.42 1.62 21.21
N ILE A 220 -6.66 0.63 20.78
CA ILE A 220 -6.25 -0.52 21.57
C ILE A 220 -4.74 -0.40 21.73
N PRO A 221 -4.24 -0.14 22.95
CA PRO A 221 -2.83 0.05 23.18
C PRO A 221 -2.06 -1.28 23.03
N GLU A 222 -0.78 -1.16 22.67
CA GLU A 222 0.26 -2.18 22.89
C GLU A 222 -0.18 -3.62 22.60
N THR A 223 -0.54 -3.90 21.35
CA THR A 223 -0.92 -5.24 20.89
C THR A 223 0.22 -5.86 20.09
N TYR A 224 0.66 -7.03 20.52
CA TYR A 224 1.57 -7.87 19.74
C TYR A 224 0.77 -8.73 18.75
N VAL A 225 1.07 -8.57 17.46
CA VAL A 225 0.52 -9.39 16.37
C VAL A 225 1.56 -10.45 16.01
N ALA A 226 1.29 -11.70 16.37
CA ALA A 226 2.19 -12.82 16.13
C ALA A 226 2.22 -13.23 14.63
N PRO A 227 3.38 -13.62 14.09
CA PRO A 227 3.51 -14.02 12.69
C PRO A 227 2.82 -15.35 12.39
N ASN A 228 2.20 -15.47 11.21
CA ASN A 228 1.44 -16.65 10.78
C ASN A 228 0.34 -17.11 11.76
N GLU A 229 -0.17 -16.19 12.57
CA GLU A 229 -1.18 -16.47 13.58
C GLU A 229 -2.37 -15.51 13.47
N THR A 230 -3.45 -15.87 14.16
CA THR A 230 -4.60 -14.98 14.36
C THR A 230 -4.58 -14.41 15.77
N THR A 231 -4.31 -13.11 15.88
CA THR A 231 -4.36 -12.39 17.14
C THR A 231 -5.81 -12.05 17.47
N ARG A 232 -6.32 -12.56 18.60
CA ARG A 232 -7.71 -12.33 19.03
C ARG A 232 -7.74 -11.24 20.08
N ILE A 233 -8.28 -10.08 19.71
CA ILE A 233 -8.45 -8.93 20.61
C ILE A 233 -9.60 -9.17 21.59
N GLY A 234 -10.64 -9.88 21.15
CA GLY A 234 -11.86 -10.10 21.93
C GLY A 234 -12.93 -9.04 21.68
N ALA A 235 -13.78 -8.79 22.68
CA ALA A 235 -14.88 -7.83 22.60
C ALA A 235 -14.38 -6.40 22.83
N VAL A 236 -14.72 -5.50 21.91
CA VAL A 236 -14.29 -4.11 21.92
C VAL A 236 -15.50 -3.20 21.77
N HIS A 237 -15.66 -2.27 22.70
CA HIS A 237 -16.72 -1.27 22.66
C HIS A 237 -16.18 0.03 22.08
N LEU A 238 -16.81 0.50 21.01
CA LEU A 238 -16.42 1.73 20.33
C LEU A 238 -16.98 2.94 21.07
N ARG A 239 -16.31 4.08 20.95
CA ARG A 239 -16.74 5.38 21.48
C ARG A 239 -17.35 6.24 20.39
#